data_AF-A0AAV0YV96-F1
#
_entry.id   AF-A0AAV0YV96-F1
#
_cell.length_a   1.000
_cell.length_b   1.000
_cell.length_c   1.000
_cell.angle_alpha   90.00
_cell.angle_beta   90.00
_cell.angle_gamma   90.00
#
_symmetry.space_group_name_H-M   'P 1'
#
loop_
_entity.id
_entity.type
_entity.pdbx_description
1 polymer ?
#
loop_
_entity_poly.entity_id
_entity_poly.type
_entity_poly.pdbx_seq_one_letter_code
_entity_poly.pdbx_strand_id
1 'polypeptide(L)'
;MAFEGLSPVSSTRRNINHNPDQESLSNEDFKYSNHQRIILELENTTKKGQPPASKESIKAMKRVEIEESDHRECVVCLEEFEVGGVIREIPCEHRFYCDCIEKWLGIHGSCPVCRYQMPADEKDEGKKIDE
;
A
#
# COMPACT_ATOMS: atom_id res chain seq x y z
N MET A 1 -57.33 -41.51 -29.69
CA MET A 1 -57.12 -40.10 -30.08
C MET A 1 -55.59 -39.89 -30.07
N ALA A 2 -54.89 -39.86 -31.20
CA ALA A 2 -54.69 -38.72 -32.13
C ALA A 2 -54.21 -37.46 -31.38
N PHE A 3 -53.17 -36.71 -31.76
CA PHE A 3 -52.34 -36.58 -32.98
C PHE A 3 -51.15 -35.62 -32.63
N GLU A 4 -50.01 -35.74 -33.33
CA GLU A 4 -49.05 -34.67 -33.76
C GLU A 4 -48.38 -33.74 -32.72
N GLY A 5 -47.07 -33.44 -32.74
CA GLY A 5 -46.13 -33.36 -33.85
C GLY A 5 -45.82 -31.89 -34.19
N LEU A 6 -44.73 -31.32 -33.65
CA LEU A 6 -44.03 -30.17 -34.24
C LEU A 6 -42.51 -30.28 -33.99
N SER A 7 -41.75 -30.13 -35.08
CA SER A 7 -40.28 -30.12 -35.18
C SER A 7 -39.80 -28.64 -35.35
N PRO A 8 -38.63 -28.34 -35.94
CA PRO A 8 -37.26 -28.27 -35.41
C PRO A 8 -36.74 -26.82 -35.26
N VAL A 9 -35.62 -26.59 -34.56
CA VAL A 9 -34.71 -25.48 -34.93
C VAL A 9 -33.27 -25.97 -35.04
N SER A 10 -32.85 -26.09 -36.29
CA SER A 10 -31.47 -26.12 -36.74
C SER A 10 -30.77 -24.81 -36.39
N SER A 11 -29.59 -24.85 -35.79
CA SER A 11 -28.63 -23.75 -35.84
C SER A 11 -27.20 -24.28 -35.66
N THR A 12 -26.70 -24.80 -36.76
CA THR A 12 -25.35 -24.58 -37.31
C THR A 12 -24.16 -24.49 -36.35
N ARG A 13 -23.28 -25.49 -36.45
CA ARG A 13 -21.86 -25.46 -36.04
C ARG A 13 -21.20 -24.13 -36.41
N ARG A 14 -20.48 -23.53 -35.47
CA ARG A 14 -19.25 -22.80 -35.82
C ARG A 14 -18.04 -23.66 -35.42
N ASN A 15 -17.48 -24.32 -36.44
CA ASN A 15 -16.10 -24.75 -36.46
C ASN A 15 -15.25 -23.48 -36.69
N ILE A 16 -14.35 -23.15 -35.77
CA ILE A 16 -13.22 -22.27 -36.06
C ILE A 16 -11.98 -23.15 -35.92
N ASN A 17 -11.47 -23.55 -37.08
CA ASN A 17 -10.22 -24.27 -37.23
C ASN A 17 -9.07 -23.45 -36.63
N HIS A 18 -8.21 -24.15 -35.90
CA HIS A 18 -6.74 -24.08 -35.94
C HIS A 18 -6.10 -22.89 -36.67
N ASN A 19 -5.22 -22.14 -35.99
CA ASN A 19 -3.86 -21.89 -36.48
C ASN A 19 -2.98 -21.33 -35.32
N PRO A 20 -1.66 -21.22 -35.46
CA PRO A 20 -0.70 -22.28 -35.16
C PRO A 20 0.48 -21.68 -34.39
N ASP A 21 0.24 -20.85 -33.39
CA ASP A 21 1.32 -20.08 -32.79
C ASP A 21 1.82 -20.75 -31.52
N GLN A 22 2.51 -21.87 -31.73
CA GLN A 22 3.63 -22.23 -30.89
C GLN A 22 4.75 -21.21 -31.16
N GLU A 23 4.66 -20.00 -30.62
CA GLU A 23 5.87 -19.22 -30.40
C GLU A 23 6.55 -19.75 -29.13
N SER A 24 7.60 -20.53 -29.41
CA SER A 24 8.54 -21.08 -28.46
C SER A 24 9.21 -19.96 -27.66
N LEU A 25 8.69 -19.66 -26.48
CA LEU A 25 9.48 -18.94 -25.48
C LEU A 25 10.53 -19.91 -24.94
N SER A 26 11.78 -19.54 -25.17
CA SER A 26 12.97 -20.28 -24.75
C SER A 26 12.90 -20.67 -23.27
N ASN A 27 13.56 -21.78 -22.94
CA ASN A 27 13.61 -22.40 -21.60
C ASN A 27 14.12 -21.48 -20.46
N GLU A 28 14.38 -20.20 -20.71
CA GLU A 28 14.81 -19.21 -19.73
C GLU A 28 13.64 -18.38 -19.15
N ASP A 29 12.43 -18.46 -19.72
CA ASP A 29 11.23 -17.79 -19.18
C ASP A 29 10.44 -18.65 -18.18
N PHE A 30 10.80 -19.92 -18.01
CA PHE A 30 10.09 -20.86 -17.13
C PHE A 30 10.58 -20.85 -15.66
N LYS A 31 11.31 -19.80 -15.23
CA LYS A 31 11.84 -19.75 -13.86
C LYS A 31 10.91 -19.07 -12.87
N TYR A 32 9.99 -18.23 -13.33
CA TYR A 32 9.11 -17.47 -12.45
C TYR A 32 7.66 -17.96 -12.55
N SER A 33 7.27 -18.81 -11.61
CA SER A 33 5.87 -19.21 -11.43
C SER A 33 4.99 -17.96 -11.19
N ASN A 34 3.68 -18.04 -11.49
CA ASN A 34 2.72 -16.95 -11.22
C ASN A 34 2.83 -16.37 -9.79
N HIS A 35 3.27 -17.18 -8.82
CA HIS A 35 3.59 -16.76 -7.46
C HIS A 35 4.81 -15.83 -7.36
N GLN A 36 5.86 -16.08 -8.15
CA GLN A 36 7.05 -15.23 -8.15
C GLN A 36 6.81 -13.84 -8.80
N ARG A 37 5.84 -13.72 -9.74
CA ARG A 37 5.35 -12.40 -10.20
C ARG A 37 4.70 -11.61 -9.05
N ILE A 38 3.87 -12.25 -8.24
CA ILE A 38 3.19 -11.62 -7.09
C ILE A 38 4.19 -11.19 -6.02
N ILE A 39 5.22 -11.99 -5.74
CA ILE A 39 6.29 -11.62 -4.81
C ILE A 39 6.99 -10.33 -5.25
N LEU A 40 7.38 -10.24 -6.54
CA LEU A 40 8.03 -9.05 -7.08
C LEU A 40 7.14 -7.79 -7.01
N GLU A 41 5.83 -7.94 -7.21
CA GLU A 41 4.88 -6.82 -7.10
C GLU A 41 4.68 -6.36 -5.65
N LEU A 42 4.58 -7.29 -4.68
CA LEU A 42 4.52 -6.97 -3.25
C LEU A 42 5.81 -6.28 -2.77
N GLU A 43 6.97 -6.78 -3.20
CA GLU A 43 8.26 -6.16 -2.91
C GLU A 43 8.40 -4.77 -3.55
N ASN A 44 7.83 -4.53 -4.73
CA ASN A 44 7.89 -3.21 -5.37
C ASN A 44 6.92 -2.19 -4.75
N THR A 45 5.82 -2.62 -4.13
CA THR A 45 4.97 -1.72 -3.32
C THR A 45 5.67 -1.22 -2.06
N THR A 46 6.67 -1.95 -1.55
CA THR A 46 7.42 -1.60 -0.34
C THR A 46 8.75 -0.89 -0.62
N LYS A 47 9.26 -0.93 -1.86
CA LYS A 47 10.56 -0.35 -2.27
C LYS A 47 10.53 1.12 -2.69
N LYS A 48 9.36 1.74 -2.89
CA LYS A 48 9.25 3.20 -3.02
C LYS A 48 9.18 3.79 -1.62
N GLY A 49 10.32 3.80 -0.93
CA GLY A 49 10.46 4.42 0.38
C GLY A 49 9.96 5.86 0.29
N GLN A 50 8.79 6.11 0.86
CA GLN A 50 8.21 7.44 0.89
C GLN A 50 9.23 8.35 1.58
N PRO A 51 9.56 9.52 1.01
CA PRO A 51 10.60 10.36 1.56
C PRO A 51 10.32 10.64 3.03
N PRO A 52 11.35 10.68 3.87
CA PRO A 52 11.18 11.00 5.28
C PRO A 52 10.54 12.39 5.39
N ALA A 53 9.65 12.56 6.37
CA ALA A 53 9.07 13.87 6.62
C ALA A 53 10.18 14.87 7.02
N SER A 54 9.98 16.16 6.70
CA SER A 54 10.93 17.19 7.10
C SER A 54 11.13 17.15 8.60
N LYS A 55 12.38 17.28 9.08
CA LYS A 55 12.65 17.41 10.52
C LYS A 55 11.89 18.60 11.12
N GLU A 56 11.71 19.66 10.33
CA GLU A 56 10.94 20.85 10.69
C GLU A 56 9.45 20.54 10.84
N SER A 57 8.84 19.85 9.86
CA SER A 57 7.45 19.39 9.89
C SER A 57 7.17 18.49 11.10
N ILE A 58 8.08 17.57 11.40
CA ILE A 58 8.00 16.70 12.57
C ILE A 58 8.09 17.54 13.87
N LYS A 59 9.04 18.48 13.94
CA LYS A 59 9.23 19.28 15.16
C LYS A 59 8.08 20.27 15.40
N ALA A 60 7.45 20.77 14.35
CA ALA A 60 6.33 21.71 14.37
C ALA A 60 5.00 21.07 14.82
N MET A 61 4.94 19.73 14.94
CA MET A 61 3.73 19.04 15.44
C MET A 61 3.36 19.51 16.85
N LYS A 62 2.06 19.68 17.07
CA LYS A 62 1.50 20.18 18.33
C LYS A 62 1.82 19.19 19.45
N ARG A 63 2.40 19.70 20.53
CA ARG A 63 2.54 18.94 21.78
C ARG A 63 1.30 19.14 22.62
N VAL A 64 0.76 18.04 23.12
CA VAL A 64 -0.43 18.01 23.98
C VAL A 64 -0.06 17.21 25.23
N GLU A 65 -0.52 17.67 26.39
CA GLU A 65 -0.39 16.94 27.64
C GLU A 65 -1.49 15.86 27.71
N ILE A 66 -1.12 14.66 28.15
CA ILE A 66 -2.06 13.55 28.32
C ILE A 66 -2.94 13.86 29.54
N GLU A 67 -4.24 14.02 29.30
CA GLU A 67 -5.27 14.06 30.34
C GLU A 67 -5.75 12.65 30.69
N GLU A 68 -6.34 12.48 31.87
CA GLU A 68 -6.92 11.20 32.31
C GLU A 68 -8.01 10.66 31.37
N SER A 69 -8.67 11.54 30.61
CA SER A 69 -9.65 11.21 29.57
C SER A 69 -9.03 10.56 28.31
N ASP A 70 -7.72 10.71 28.11
CA ASP A 70 -6.97 10.17 26.97
C ASP A 70 -6.56 8.71 27.21
N HIS A 71 -7.55 7.83 27.41
CA HIS A 71 -7.39 6.36 27.51
C HIS A 71 -6.92 5.70 26.20
N ARG A 72 -6.14 6.40 25.38
CA ARG A 72 -5.59 5.87 24.14
C ARG A 72 -4.23 5.23 24.40
N GLU A 73 -3.85 4.27 23.58
CA GLU A 73 -2.52 3.67 23.55
C GLU A 73 -1.73 4.17 22.34
N CYS A 74 -0.41 4.21 22.45
CA CYS A 74 0.45 4.52 21.33
C CYS A 74 0.59 3.30 20.41
N VAL A 75 -0.04 3.30 19.24
CA VAL A 75 0.00 2.15 18.30
C VAL A 75 1.40 1.85 17.71
N VAL A 76 2.40 2.68 17.98
CA VAL A 76 3.79 2.46 17.54
C VAL A 76 4.58 1.61 18.55
N CYS A 77 4.38 1.83 19.85
CA CYS A 77 5.04 1.05 20.91
C CYS A 77 4.11 0.12 21.68
N LEU A 78 2.80 0.20 21.42
CA LEU A 78 1.72 -0.57 22.05
C LEU A 78 1.65 -0.39 23.57
N GLU A 79 1.95 0.82 24.04
CA GLU A 79 1.96 1.19 25.46
C GLU A 79 0.87 2.25 25.73
N GLU A 80 0.24 2.16 26.90
CA GLU A 80 -0.78 3.11 27.36
C GLU A 80 -0.17 4.49 27.60
N PHE A 81 -0.95 5.56 27.39
CA PHE A 81 -0.51 6.93 27.67
C PHE A 81 -0.48 7.22 29.17
N GLU A 82 0.66 7.69 29.68
CA GLU A 82 0.80 8.10 31.10
C GLU A 82 0.28 9.53 31.32
N VAL A 83 -0.65 9.70 32.26
CA VAL A 83 -1.24 11.00 32.60
C VAL A 83 -0.16 12.00 33.01
N GLY A 84 -0.19 13.21 32.43
CA GLY A 84 0.84 14.22 32.61
C GLY A 84 2.07 14.03 31.70
N GLY A 85 2.10 12.97 30.89
CA GLY A 85 3.07 12.82 29.81
C GLY A 85 2.79 13.75 28.62
N VAL A 86 3.78 13.88 27.73
CA VAL A 86 3.67 14.74 26.53
C VAL A 86 3.61 13.88 25.27
N ILE A 87 2.55 14.06 24.50
CA ILE A 87 2.32 13.41 23.20
C ILE A 87 2.40 14.44 22.08
N ARG A 88 2.64 13.96 20.86
CA ARG A 88 2.51 14.76 19.65
C ARG A 88 1.22 14.39 18.93
N GLU A 89 0.48 15.42 18.55
CA GLU A 89 -0.68 15.35 17.68
C GLU A 89 -0.24 15.74 16.27
N ILE A 90 -0.40 14.82 15.33
CA ILE A 90 -0.07 15.05 13.92
C ILE A 90 -1.25 15.75 13.21
N PRO A 91 -1.07 16.34 12.01
CA PRO A 91 -2.10 17.13 11.33
C PRO A 91 -3.41 16.40 11.03
N CYS A 92 -3.41 15.07 11.01
CA CYS A 92 -4.60 14.24 10.88
C CYS A 92 -5.20 13.78 12.22
N GLU A 93 -4.91 14.51 13.31
CA GLU A 93 -5.48 14.36 14.65
C GLU A 93 -5.14 13.05 15.39
N HIS A 94 -4.23 12.25 14.85
CA HIS A 94 -3.73 11.07 15.54
C HIS A 94 -2.62 11.43 16.54
N ARG A 95 -2.61 10.71 17.66
CA ARG A 95 -1.79 11.00 18.83
C ARG A 95 -0.80 9.87 19.10
N PHE A 96 0.44 10.25 19.38
CA PHE A 96 1.54 9.31 19.62
C PHE A 96 2.55 9.89 20.61
N TYR A 97 3.34 9.05 21.25
CA TYR A 97 4.51 9.53 21.98
C TYR A 97 5.46 10.31 21.07
N CYS A 98 6.04 11.39 21.61
CA CYS A 98 6.96 12.27 20.88
C CYS A 98 8.06 11.46 20.17
N ASP A 99 8.76 10.61 20.91
CA ASP A 99 9.87 9.80 20.38
C ASP A 99 9.41 8.77 19.33
N CYS A 100 8.26 8.13 19.55
CA CYS A 100 7.71 7.13 18.64
C CYS A 100 7.38 7.72 17.26
N ILE A 101 6.67 8.85 17.22
CA ILE A 101 6.26 9.45 15.96
C ILE A 101 7.43 10.13 15.24
N GLU A 102 8.39 10.68 15.98
CA GLU A 102 9.61 11.27 15.42
C GLU A 102 10.43 10.22 14.68
N LYS A 103 10.61 9.03 15.27
CA LYS A 103 11.29 7.90 14.63
C LYS A 103 10.52 7.36 13.42
N TRP A 104 9.20 7.21 13.56
CA TRP A 104 8.36 6.68 12.48
C TRP A 104 8.34 7.58 11.25
N LEU A 105 8.11 8.89 11.45
CA LEU A 105 8.06 9.86 10.35
C LEU A 105 9.43 10.07 9.67
N GLY A 106 10.52 9.83 10.41
CA GLY A 106 11.87 9.82 9.85
C GLY A 106 12.16 8.64 8.91
N ILE A 107 11.29 7.64 8.84
CA ILE A 107 11.45 6.45 7.96
C ILE A 107 10.35 6.42 6.90
N HIS A 108 9.09 6.60 7.31
CA HIS A 108 7.92 6.36 6.45
C HIS A 108 7.21 7.64 5.99
N GLY A 109 7.51 8.79 6.59
CA GLY A 109 6.89 10.08 6.25
C GLY A 109 5.35 10.09 6.27
N SER A 110 4.70 9.13 6.94
CA SER A 110 3.24 8.96 6.92
C SER A 110 2.70 8.55 8.28
N CYS A 111 1.43 8.88 8.54
CA CYS A 111 0.71 8.46 9.73
C CYS A 111 0.56 6.92 9.79
N PRO A 112 0.92 6.26 10.91
CA PRO A 112 0.70 4.83 11.12
C PRO A 112 -0.77 4.39 11.00
N VAL A 113 -1.70 5.26 11.40
CA VAL A 113 -3.14 4.94 11.46
C VAL A 113 -3.85 5.19 10.13
N CYS A 114 -3.82 6.41 9.61
CA CYS A 114 -4.59 6.79 8.41
C CYS A 114 -3.74 6.98 7.14
N ARG A 115 -2.43 6.73 7.19
CA ARG A 115 -1.49 6.92 6.06
C ARG A 115 -1.40 8.34 5.51
N TYR A 116 -1.90 9.34 6.25
CA TYR A 116 -1.71 10.76 5.91
C TYR A 116 -0.23 11.06 5.69
N GLN A 117 0.11 11.66 4.55
CA GLN A 117 1.50 12.00 4.20
C GLN A 117 1.88 13.32 4.86
N MET A 118 2.99 13.32 5.59
CA MET A 118 3.55 14.54 6.16
C MET A 118 4.30 15.32 5.08
N PRO A 119 4.32 16.66 5.14
CA PRO A 119 5.16 17.45 4.26
C PRO A 119 6.63 17.06 4.45
N ALA A 120 7.25 16.61 3.36
CA ALA A 120 8.66 16.27 3.27
C ALA A 120 9.45 17.44 2.70
N ASP A 121 10.72 17.53 3.06
CA ASP A 121 11.63 18.49 2.44
C ASP A 121 11.89 17.93 1.05
N GLU A 122 11.40 18.60 0.01
CA GLU A 122 11.69 18.25 -1.37
C GLU A 122 13.20 18.34 -1.62
N LYS A 123 13.92 17.25 -1.34
CA LYS A 123 15.19 16.98 -1.98
C LYS A 123 14.87 16.21 -3.24
N ASP A 124 14.79 16.98 -4.31
CA ASP A 124 14.93 16.57 -5.70
C ASP A 124 15.85 15.33 -5.81
N GLU A 125 15.26 14.14 -5.92
CA GLU A 125 15.96 12.97 -6.44
C GLU A 125 15.48 12.76 -7.87
N GLY A 126 15.70 13.79 -8.69
CA GLY A 126 15.77 13.65 -10.14
C GLY A 126 16.97 12.78 -10.50
N LYS A 127 16.83 11.45 -10.46
CA LYS A 127 17.75 10.56 -11.16
C LYS A 127 17.16 10.14 -12.50
N LYS A 128 17.53 10.98 -13.47
CA LYS A 128 17.69 10.78 -14.92
C LYS A 128 17.34 9.38 -15.46
N ILE A 129 16.44 9.40 -16.43
CA ILE A 129 16.30 8.38 -17.47
C ILE A 129 17.45 8.67 -18.45
N ASP A 130 18.52 7.90 -18.37
CA ASP A 130 19.47 7.71 -19.48
C ASP A 130 19.06 6.40 -20.17
N GLU A 131 18.25 6.52 -21.22
CA GLU A 131 18.58 6.35 -22.66
C GLU A 131 18.59 4.89 -23.11
#